data_AF-A0A2K0UQW3-F1
#
_entry.id   AF-A0A2K0UQW3-F1
#
_cell.length_a   1.000
_cell.length_b   1.000
_cell.length_c   1.000
_cell.angle_alpha   90.00
_cell.angle_beta   90.00
_cell.angle_gamma   90.00
#
_symmetry.space_group_name_H-M   'P 1'
#
loop_
_entity.id
_entity.type
_entity.pdbx_description
1 polymer ?
#
loop_
_entity_poly.entity_id
_entity_poly.type
_entity_poly.pdbx_seq_one_letter_code
_entity_poly.pdbx_strand_id
1 'polypeptide(L)'
;MKASIDTTGLYTFSNIRYAQLPVDDLRFSAPQPPKGRNHVVQKGNGSLIMCPQGSPGWGIANSDFGHAFINGNLSNYNYTTEHAAQELVTKKNAQAVLELPGQTEDCLFFDVVVPRAVFERRNSRAKKAPVLVWFVSLY
;
A
#
# COMPACT_ATOMS: atom_id res chain seq x y z
N MET A 1 -10.27 11.04 15.51
CA MET A 1 -8.85 10.95 15.11
C MET A 1 -8.11 12.17 15.61
N LYS A 2 -6.81 12.07 15.82
CA LYS A 2 -5.92 13.18 16.17
C LYS A 2 -4.87 13.31 15.06
N ALA A 3 -4.61 14.54 14.61
CA ALA A 3 -3.55 14.80 13.65
C ALA A 3 -2.17 14.83 14.32
N SER A 4 -1.16 14.37 13.59
CA SER A 4 0.23 14.79 13.82
C SER A 4 0.48 16.10 13.07
N ILE A 5 1.44 16.90 13.56
CA ILE A 5 1.91 18.11 12.88
C ILE A 5 3.42 17.97 12.65
N ASP A 6 3.86 18.26 11.43
CA ASP A 6 5.28 18.28 11.09
C ASP A 6 5.88 19.69 11.14
N THR A 7 7.20 19.79 10.98
CA THR A 7 7.93 21.06 10.98
C THR A 7 7.62 21.93 9.75
N THR A 8 7.03 21.34 8.70
CA THR A 8 6.61 22.06 7.49
C THR A 8 5.22 22.69 7.62
N GLY A 9 4.54 22.44 8.74
CA GLY A 9 3.21 22.98 9.02
C GLY A 9 2.11 22.22 8.30
N LEU A 10 2.26 20.91 8.08
CA LEU A 10 1.21 20.04 7.58
C LEU A 10 0.57 19.27 8.74
N TYR A 11 -0.76 19.19 8.72
CA TYR A 11 -1.51 18.27 9.57
C TYR A 11 -1.73 16.96 8.83
N THR A 12 -1.31 15.86 9.43
CA THR A 12 -1.50 14.52 8.87
C THR A 12 -2.45 13.72 9.74
N PHE A 13 -3.54 13.25 9.11
CA PHE A 13 -4.50 12.33 9.69
C PHE A 13 -4.30 10.97 9.01
N SER A 14 -3.54 10.09 9.67
CA SER A 14 -3.22 8.78 9.10
C SER A 14 -4.20 7.69 9.52
N ASN A 15 -4.28 6.64 8.71
CA ASN A 15 -5.06 5.42 8.94
C ASN A 15 -6.56 5.70 9.16
N ILE A 16 -7.17 6.49 8.27
CA ILE A 16 -8.62 6.73 8.26
C ILE A 16 -9.31 5.58 7.53
N ARG A 17 -10.08 4.76 8.26
CA ARG A 17 -10.87 3.67 7.66
C ARG A 17 -11.93 4.24 6.72
N TYR A 18 -11.94 3.78 5.48
CA TYR A 18 -12.94 4.19 4.48
C TYR A 18 -13.87 3.06 4.03
N ALA A 19 -13.57 1.81 4.38
CA ALA A 19 -14.44 0.67 4.14
C ALA A 19 -14.31 -0.40 5.26
N GLN A 20 -15.27 -1.34 5.27
CA GLN A 20 -15.19 -2.55 6.08
C GLN A 20 -14.02 -3.43 5.68
N LEU A 21 -13.50 -4.21 6.63
CA LEU A 21 -12.46 -5.21 6.42
C LEU A 21 -12.86 -6.20 5.29
N PRO A 22 -12.11 -6.33 4.19
CA PRO A 22 -12.44 -7.19 3.05
C PRO A 22 -12.03 -8.66 3.29
N VAL A 23 -12.44 -9.24 4.42
CA VAL A 23 -12.20 -10.66 4.76
C VAL A 23 -13.49 -11.46 4.74
N ASP A 24 -13.39 -12.78 4.87
CA ASP A 24 -14.53 -13.71 4.90
C ASP A 24 -15.46 -13.49 3.69
N ASP A 25 -16.76 -13.33 3.92
CA ASP A 25 -17.78 -13.07 2.89
C ASP A 25 -17.57 -11.75 2.14
N LEU A 26 -16.78 -10.82 2.69
CA LEU A 26 -16.42 -9.56 2.03
C LEU A 26 -15.17 -9.69 1.16
N ARG A 27 -14.46 -10.82 1.21
CA ARG A 27 -13.32 -11.07 0.33
C ARG A 27 -13.77 -11.14 -1.12
N PHE A 28 -13.05 -10.47 -2.00
CA PHE A 28 -13.38 -10.36 -3.44
C PHE A 28 -14.76 -9.76 -3.75
N SER A 29 -15.36 -9.07 -2.78
CA SER A 29 -16.61 -8.34 -2.95
C SER A 29 -16.35 -6.85 -3.07
N ALA A 30 -17.36 -6.09 -3.53
CA ALA A 30 -17.28 -4.64 -3.55
C ALA A 30 -17.11 -4.09 -2.12
N PRO A 31 -16.23 -3.08 -1.89
CA PRO A 31 -16.04 -2.48 -0.58
C PRO A 31 -17.35 -1.94 -0.01
N GLN A 32 -17.59 -2.23 1.27
CA GLN A 32 -18.78 -1.75 1.99
C GLN A 32 -18.42 -0.59 2.91
N PRO A 33 -19.30 0.42 3.09
CA PRO A 33 -19.03 1.54 3.99
C PRO A 33 -18.71 1.09 5.42
N PRO A 34 -17.85 1.80 6.18
CA PRO A 34 -17.53 1.44 7.56
C PRO A 34 -18.79 1.38 8.42
N LYS A 35 -18.89 0.38 9.29
CA LYS A 35 -19.99 0.25 10.26
C LYS A 35 -19.58 0.79 11.62
N GLY A 36 -20.50 1.50 12.27
CA GLY A 36 -20.33 2.03 13.62
C GLY A 36 -19.34 3.19 13.71
N ARG A 37 -19.06 3.62 14.94
CA ARG A 37 -18.08 4.66 15.26
C ARG A 37 -17.09 4.12 16.28
N ASN A 38 -15.81 4.20 15.98
CA ASN A 38 -14.79 3.98 16.99
C ASN A 38 -14.77 5.19 17.93
N HIS A 39 -15.08 4.97 19.21
CA HIS A 39 -15.08 6.02 20.24
C HIS A 39 -13.67 6.34 20.74
N VAL A 40 -12.70 5.49 20.44
CA VAL A 40 -11.28 5.73 20.75
C VAL A 40 -10.67 6.63 19.68
N VAL A 41 -10.01 7.69 20.13
CA VAL A 41 -9.31 8.62 19.23
C VAL A 41 -8.06 7.92 18.67
N GLN A 42 -8.14 7.51 17.42
CA GLN A 42 -6.98 7.03 16.65
C GLN A 42 -5.96 8.17 16.47
N LYS A 43 -4.70 7.90 16.85
CA LYS A 43 -3.59 8.88 16.84
C LYS A 43 -2.73 8.82 15.57
N GLY A 44 -2.96 7.82 14.71
CA GLY A 44 -2.25 7.67 13.42
C GLY A 44 -0.75 7.37 13.53
N ASN A 45 -0.19 7.26 14.74
CA ASN A 45 1.24 7.07 14.96
C ASN A 45 1.57 5.59 15.25
N GLY A 46 2.03 4.85 14.24
CA GLY A 46 2.91 3.70 14.52
C GLY A 46 2.63 2.40 13.80
N SER A 47 1.54 2.27 13.04
CA SER A 47 1.35 1.08 12.19
C SER A 47 1.28 1.51 10.75
N LEU A 48 2.32 1.16 9.98
CA LEU A 48 2.20 1.06 8.53
C LEU A 48 1.10 0.01 8.29
N ILE A 49 0.07 0.38 7.53
CA ILE A 49 -0.99 -0.54 7.12
C ILE A 49 -0.96 -0.54 5.61
N MET A 50 -0.72 -1.70 5.02
CA MET A 50 -0.74 -1.88 3.57
C MET A 50 -1.48 -3.16 3.23
N CYS A 51 -2.09 -3.19 2.05
CA CYS A 51 -2.74 -4.40 1.57
C CYS A 51 -1.71 -5.48 1.25
N PRO A 52 -2.10 -6.77 1.26
CA PRO A 52 -1.21 -7.85 0.86
C PRO A 52 -0.60 -7.56 -0.51
N GLN A 53 0.72 -7.69 -0.62
CA GLN A 53 1.46 -7.42 -1.86
C GLN A 53 1.83 -8.71 -2.56
N GLY A 54 1.71 -8.70 -3.89
CA GLY A 54 2.25 -9.76 -4.74
C GLY A 54 3.58 -9.32 -5.33
N SER A 55 4.60 -10.18 -5.25
CA SER A 55 5.78 -9.99 -6.07
C SER A 55 5.50 -10.54 -7.47
N PRO A 56 5.78 -9.78 -8.54
CA PRO A 56 5.67 -10.35 -9.88
C PRO A 56 6.68 -11.49 -10.05
N GLY A 57 6.21 -12.65 -10.50
CA GLY A 57 7.10 -13.80 -10.72
C GLY A 57 8.26 -13.48 -11.66
N TRP A 58 8.05 -12.61 -12.66
CA TRP A 58 9.08 -12.24 -13.64
C TRP A 58 10.28 -11.53 -13.02
N GLY A 59 10.15 -10.93 -11.82
CA GLY A 59 11.24 -10.23 -11.15
C GLY A 59 12.46 -11.12 -10.93
N ILE A 60 12.24 -12.42 -10.68
CA ILE A 60 13.30 -13.41 -10.48
C ILE A 60 14.04 -13.68 -11.79
N ALA A 61 13.30 -14.00 -12.86
CA ALA A 61 13.90 -14.26 -14.17
C ALA A 61 14.66 -13.04 -14.73
N ASN A 62 14.15 -11.83 -14.48
CA ASN A 62 14.84 -10.60 -14.86
C ASN A 62 16.15 -10.38 -14.09
N SER A 63 16.22 -10.77 -12.82
CA SER A 63 17.45 -10.71 -12.03
C SER A 63 18.53 -11.62 -12.63
N ASP A 64 18.19 -12.88 -12.91
CA ASP A 64 19.12 -13.87 -13.47
C ASP A 64 19.61 -13.47 -14.87
N PHE A 65 18.69 -12.98 -15.72
CA PHE A 65 19.05 -12.39 -17.00
C PHE A 65 20.01 -11.22 -16.85
N GLY A 66 19.70 -10.27 -15.94
CA GLY A 66 20.54 -9.10 -15.68
C GLY A 66 21.94 -9.47 -15.23
N HIS A 67 22.07 -10.46 -14.35
CA HIS A 67 23.38 -10.99 -13.93
C HIS A 67 24.14 -11.64 -15.09
N ALA A 68 23.47 -12.47 -15.90
CA ALA A 68 24.09 -13.07 -17.07
C ALA A 68 24.54 -12.03 -18.11
N PHE A 69 23.74 -10.97 -18.30
CA PHE A 69 24.05 -9.85 -19.18
C PHE A 69 25.29 -9.08 -18.73
N ILE A 70 25.32 -8.66 -17.46
CA ILE A 70 26.44 -7.89 -16.90
C ILE A 70 27.74 -8.70 -16.91
N ASN A 71 27.66 -10.01 -16.65
CA ASN A 71 28.82 -10.89 -16.62
C ASN A 71 29.24 -11.43 -18.00
N GLY A 72 28.55 -11.05 -19.07
CA GLY A 72 28.85 -11.53 -20.44
C GLY A 72 28.55 -13.02 -20.67
N ASN A 73 27.79 -13.66 -19.78
CA ASN A 73 27.49 -15.10 -19.80
C ASN A 73 26.13 -15.42 -20.45
N LEU A 74 25.62 -14.54 -21.31
CA LEU A 74 24.32 -14.72 -21.99
C LEU A 74 24.24 -16.01 -22.80
N SER A 75 25.38 -16.51 -23.31
CA SER A 75 25.44 -17.78 -24.04
C SER A 75 25.02 -19.00 -23.19
N ASN A 76 25.07 -18.88 -21.86
CA ASN A 76 24.67 -19.93 -20.92
C ASN A 76 23.29 -19.67 -20.29
N TYR A 77 22.67 -18.52 -20.58
CA TYR A 77 21.36 -18.17 -20.05
C TYR A 77 20.27 -18.84 -20.90
N ASN A 78 19.33 -19.52 -20.26
CA ASN A 78 18.37 -20.36 -20.99
C ASN A 78 16.96 -19.77 -21.08
N TYR A 79 16.50 -18.82 -20.29
CA TYR A 79 15.09 -18.38 -20.23
C TYR A 79 14.05 -19.48 -19.95
N THR A 80 13.98 -20.58 -20.72
CA THR A 80 12.94 -21.62 -20.59
C THR A 80 13.06 -22.35 -19.25
N THR A 81 14.28 -22.67 -18.83
CA THR A 81 14.54 -23.29 -17.52
C THR A 81 14.27 -22.35 -16.35
N GLU A 82 14.57 -21.07 -16.51
CA GLU A 82 14.42 -20.00 -15.53
C GLU A 82 12.95 -19.62 -15.37
N HIS A 83 12.20 -19.58 -16.47
CA HIS A 83 10.76 -19.37 -16.47
C HIS A 83 10.01 -20.56 -15.82
N ALA A 84 10.48 -21.79 -16.03
CA ALA A 84 9.93 -22.97 -15.34
C ALA A 84 10.24 -22.94 -13.82
N ALA A 85 11.44 -22.52 -13.44
CA ALA A 85 11.80 -22.30 -12.04
C ALA A 85 10.97 -21.18 -11.40
N GLN A 86 10.69 -20.10 -12.15
CA GLN A 86 9.79 -19.02 -11.75
C GLN A 86 8.37 -19.51 -11.48
N GLU A 87 7.82 -20.41 -12.30
CA GLU A 87 6.48 -20.94 -12.08
C GLU A 87 6.40 -21.76 -10.78
N LEU A 88 7.44 -22.55 -10.49
CA LEU A 88 7.58 -23.29 -9.24
C LEU A 88 7.74 -22.36 -8.03
N VAL A 89 8.52 -21.29 -8.18
CA VAL A 89 8.68 -20.26 -7.15
C VAL A 89 7.39 -19.49 -6.96
N THR A 90 6.68 -19.06 -8.00
CA THR A 90 5.42 -18.32 -7.88
C THR A 90 4.32 -19.18 -7.23
N LYS A 91 4.31 -20.49 -7.50
CA LYS A 91 3.37 -21.44 -6.88
C LYS A 91 3.72 -21.82 -5.44
N LYS A 92 5.01 -21.95 -5.09
CA LYS A 92 5.46 -22.25 -3.70
C LYS A 92 5.62 -21.00 -2.81
N ASN A 93 5.97 -19.87 -3.40
CA ASN A 93 6.21 -18.57 -2.78
C ASN A 93 5.09 -17.56 -3.03
N ALA A 94 3.90 -17.99 -3.45
CA ALA A 94 2.68 -17.24 -3.14
C ALA A 94 2.58 -16.94 -1.63
N GLN A 95 3.24 -17.76 -0.80
CA GLN A 95 3.43 -17.59 0.64
C GLN A 95 4.66 -16.74 1.03
N ALA A 96 5.72 -16.69 0.21
CA ALA A 96 6.81 -15.73 0.42
C ALA A 96 6.41 -14.39 -0.21
N VAL A 97 5.20 -13.96 0.16
CA VAL A 97 4.88 -12.55 0.33
C VAL A 97 6.11 -11.95 1.01
N LEU A 98 6.70 -10.92 0.43
CA LEU A 98 7.57 -10.04 1.20
C LEU A 98 6.68 -9.60 2.36
N GLU A 99 6.78 -10.26 3.53
CA GLU A 99 6.05 -9.91 4.75
C GLU A 99 6.61 -8.56 5.22
N LEU A 100 6.26 -7.51 4.47
CA LEU A 100 6.63 -6.16 4.82
C LEU A 100 5.86 -5.85 6.10
N PRO A 101 6.52 -5.24 7.10
CA PRO A 101 5.85 -4.81 8.30
C PRO A 101 4.60 -4.00 7.94
N GLY A 102 3.43 -4.44 8.42
CA GLY A 102 2.18 -3.76 8.17
C GLY A 102 1.28 -4.33 7.07
N GLN A 103 1.67 -5.41 6.40
CA GLN A 103 0.76 -6.12 5.49
C GLN A 103 -0.37 -6.82 6.24
N THR A 104 -1.61 -6.53 5.85
CA THR A 104 -2.82 -7.15 6.41
C THR A 104 -3.98 -7.02 5.43
N GLU A 105 -4.94 -7.95 5.44
CA GLU A 105 -6.20 -7.77 4.69
C GLU A 105 -7.04 -6.61 5.26
N ASP A 106 -6.80 -6.19 6.51
CA ASP A 106 -7.36 -4.96 7.07
C ASP A 106 -6.60 -3.72 6.61
N CYS A 107 -6.74 -3.38 5.33
CA CYS A 107 -5.94 -2.34 4.69
C CYS A 107 -6.74 -1.22 4.01
N LEU A 108 -8.07 -1.20 4.12
CA LEU A 108 -8.90 -0.17 3.49
C LEU A 108 -8.91 1.14 4.30
N PHE A 109 -7.75 1.80 4.28
CA PHE A 109 -7.45 3.06 4.96
C PHE A 109 -6.87 4.10 3.98
N PHE A 110 -7.03 5.37 4.30
CA PHE A 110 -6.31 6.46 3.62
C PHE A 110 -5.78 7.48 4.63
N ASP A 111 -4.85 8.29 4.15
CA ASP A 111 -4.28 9.41 4.89
C ASP A 111 -4.79 10.73 4.32
N VAL A 112 -4.97 11.74 5.18
CA VAL A 112 -5.28 13.11 4.76
C VAL A 112 -4.20 14.03 5.26
N VAL A 113 -3.57 14.76 4.34
CA VAL A 113 -2.57 15.77 4.63
C VAL A 113 -3.15 17.14 4.31
N VAL A 114 -3.14 18.05 5.28
CA VAL A 114 -3.76 19.38 5.16
C VAL A 114 -2.77 20.45 5.58
N PRO A 115 -2.50 21.48 4.75
CA PRO A 115 -1.72 22.62 5.18
C PRO A 115 -2.34 23.32 6.39
N ARG A 116 -1.51 23.71 7.36
CA ARG A 116 -1.96 24.36 8.60
C ARG A 116 -2.87 25.55 8.37
N ALA A 117 -2.49 26.43 7.44
CA ALA A 117 -3.28 27.60 7.09
C ALA A 117 -4.69 27.27 6.58
N VAL A 118 -4.89 26.09 5.95
CA VAL A 118 -6.20 25.60 5.50
C VAL A 118 -6.97 25.00 6.68
N PHE A 119 -6.31 24.21 7.52
CA PHE A 119 -6.97 23.54 8.63
C PHE A 119 -7.42 24.49 9.75
N GLU A 120 -6.60 25.50 10.08
CA GLU A 120 -6.91 26.48 11.12
C GLU A 120 -8.12 27.35 10.73
N ARG A 121 -8.28 27.66 9.44
CA ARG A 121 -9.44 28.41 8.92
C ARG A 121 -10.67 27.55 8.60
N ARG A 122 -10.72 26.26 8.99
CA ARG A 122 -11.82 25.32 8.63
C ARG A 122 -13.24 25.83 8.96
N ASN A 123 -13.36 26.59 10.05
CA ASN A 123 -14.63 27.17 10.53
C ASN A 123 -14.91 28.57 9.96
N SER A 124 -14.02 29.12 9.14
CA SER A 124 -14.24 30.41 8.49
C SER A 124 -15.27 30.28 7.36
N ARG A 125 -15.90 31.41 7.02
CA ARG A 125 -16.75 31.55 5.82
C ARG A 125 -15.94 31.71 4.53
N ALA A 126 -14.61 31.62 4.59
CA ALA A 126 -13.75 31.75 3.43
C ALA A 126 -13.95 30.56 2.47
N LYS A 127 -13.55 30.75 1.20
CA LYS A 127 -13.59 29.68 0.18
C LYS A 127 -12.88 28.42 0.69
N LYS A 128 -13.49 27.26 0.43
CA LYS A 128 -12.93 25.94 0.76
C LYS A 128 -11.74 25.63 -0.17
N ALA A 129 -10.83 24.78 0.31
CA ALA A 129 -9.66 24.37 -0.47
C ALA A 129 -10.03 23.25 -1.46
N PRO A 130 -9.36 23.19 -2.63
CA PRO A 130 -9.46 22.02 -3.52
C PRO A 130 -8.84 20.78 -2.87
N VAL A 131 -9.26 19.60 -3.33
CA VAL A 131 -8.77 18.29 -2.85
C VAL A 131 -8.10 17.55 -4.00
N LEU A 132 -6.88 17.08 -3.77
CA LEU A 132 -6.19 16.13 -4.66
C LEU A 132 -6.33 14.73 -4.05
N VAL A 133 -6.87 13.80 -4.82
CA VAL A 133 -6.95 12.39 -4.42
C VAL A 133 -5.87 11.63 -5.18
N TRP A 134 -4.93 11.04 -4.45
CA TRP A 134 -3.83 10.27 -5.02
C TRP A 134 -4.13 8.78 -4.97
N PHE A 135 -4.03 8.12 -6.12
CA PHE A 135 -4.11 6.67 -6.23
C PHE A 135 -2.71 6.13 -6.52
N VAL A 136 -2.20 5.27 -5.66
CA VAL A 136 -0.96 4.54 -5.92
C VAL A 136 -1.27 3.28 -6.73
N SER A 137 -0.50 3.05 -7.79
CA SER A 137 -0.47 1.79 -8.52
C SER A 137 0.86 1.10 -8.20
N LEU A 138 0.79 -0.15 -7.78
CA LEU A 138 1.96 -1.02 -7.59
C LEU A 138 2.01 -1.96 -8.80
N TYR A 139 3.13 -1.96 -9.52
CA TYR A 139 3.37 -2.74 -10.75
C TYR A 139 4.12 -4.03 -10.44
#